data_AF-A0A9E0QPQ4-F1
#
_entry.id   AF-A0A9E0QPQ4-F1
#
_cell.length_a   1.000
_cell.length_b   1.000
_cell.length_c   1.000
_cell.angle_alpha   90.00
_cell.angle_beta   90.00
_cell.angle_gamma   90.00
#
_symmetry.space_group_name_H-M   'P 1'
#
loop_
_entity.id
_entity.type
_entity.pdbx_description
1 polymer ?
#
loop_
_entity_poly.entity_id
_entity_poly.type
_entity_poly.pdbx_seq_one_letter_code
_entity_poly.pdbx_strand_id
1 'polypeptide(L)' 'MSGEPLSDLAMAMLKQAACEERGFALNGRDTKAAARDLSKRGLVLINPSVTRMKITPAGRFVLRDN' A
#
# COMPACT_ATOMS: atom_id res chain seq x y z
N MET A 1 -14.75 5.95 -11.10
CA MET A 1 -13.86 5.37 -10.08
C MET A 1 -14.75 5.00 -8.91
N SER A 2 -14.97 3.70 -8.66
CA SER A 2 -15.76 3.25 -7.52
C SER A 2 -15.00 3.60 -6.23
N GLY A 3 -15.57 4.52 -5.45
CA GLY A 3 -15.05 4.95 -4.15
C GLY A 3 -15.28 3.90 -3.07
N GLU A 4 -14.83 2.67 -3.30
CA GLU A 4 -14.88 1.65 -2.25
C GLU A 4 -13.84 1.96 -1.18
N PRO A 5 -14.21 1.94 0.10
CA PRO A 5 -13.28 2.19 1.19
C PRO A 5 -12.12 1.18 1.15
N LEU A 6 -10.95 1.62 1.60
CA LEU A 6 -9.79 0.72 1.73
C LEU A 6 -10.13 -0.35 2.77
N SER A 7 -9.79 -1.62 2.49
CA SER A 7 -9.93 -2.68 3.49
C SER A 7 -8.99 -2.43 4.68
N ASP A 8 -9.34 -2.94 5.86
CA ASP A 8 -8.52 -2.82 7.07
C ASP A 8 -7.09 -3.31 6.86
N LEU A 9 -6.94 -4.42 6.13
CA LEU A 9 -5.65 -4.96 5.73
C LEU A 9 -4.86 -3.97 4.85
N ALA A 10 -5.51 -3.37 3.85
CA ALA A 10 -4.86 -2.41 2.97
C ALA A 10 -4.42 -1.15 3.74
N MET A 11 -5.23 -0.68 4.68
CA MET A 11 -4.88 0.46 5.53
C MET A 11 -3.73 0.13 6.50
N ALA A 12 -3.74 -1.06 7.13
CA ALA A 12 -2.64 -1.52 7.97
C ALA A 12 -1.33 -1.62 7.18
N MET A 13 -1.39 -2.17 5.97
CA MET A 13 -0.25 -2.24 5.06
C MET A 13 0.26 -0.84 4.66
N LEU A 14 -0.64 0.10 4.38
CA LEU A 14 -0.28 1.48 4.03
C LEU A 14 0.44 2.17 5.20
N LYS A 15 -0.09 2.04 6.43
CA LYS A 15 0.53 2.56 7.66
C LYS A 15 1.93 1.97 7.87
N GLN A 16 2.08 0.67 7.69
CA GLN A 16 3.37 -0.01 7.86
C GLN A 16 4.39 0.42 6.79
N ALA A 17 3.96 0.55 5.53
CA ALA A 17 4.80 1.05 4.45
C ALA A 17 5.22 2.52 4.64
N ALA A 18 4.46 3.31 5.41
CA ALA A 18 4.83 4.68 5.77
C ALA A 18 5.96 4.74 6.79
N CYS A 19 6.03 3.77 7.71
CA CYS A 19 7.06 3.67 8.73
C CYS A 19 8.38 3.04 8.22
N GLU A 20 8.34 2.29 7.11
CA GLU A 20 9.52 1.64 6.55
C GLU A 20 10.14 2.39 5.37
N GLU A 21 11.31 3.00 5.56
CA GLU A 21 12.05 3.70 4.49
C GLU A 21 12.40 2.80 3.31
N ARG A 22 12.71 1.52 3.59
CA ARG A 22 13.09 0.53 2.57
C ARG A 22 11.90 -0.10 1.86
N GLY A 23 10.68 0.19 2.31
CA GLY A 23 9.43 -0.40 1.82
C GLY A 23 9.11 -1.75 2.47
N PHE A 24 7.83 -1.97 2.69
CA PHE A 24 7.24 -3.14 3.35
C PHE A 24 7.28 -4.37 2.44
N ALA A 25 7.73 -5.52 2.97
CA ALA A 25 7.82 -6.76 2.23
C ALA A 25 6.45 -7.44 2.09
N LEU A 26 6.06 -7.81 0.87
CA LEU A 26 4.78 -8.46 0.58
C LEU A 26 4.92 -9.98 0.69
N ASN A 27 4.64 -10.52 1.88
CA ASN A 27 4.64 -11.96 2.14
C ASN A 27 3.21 -12.50 2.09
N GLY A 28 2.96 -13.49 1.24
CA GLY A 28 1.64 -14.12 1.07
C GLY A 28 0.85 -13.66 -0.16
N ARG A 29 -0.23 -14.40 -0.48
CA ARG A 29 -1.11 -14.11 -1.64
C ARG A 29 -2.01 -12.90 -1.38
N ASP A 30 -2.53 -12.77 -0.17
CA ASP A 30 -3.50 -11.72 0.19
C ASP A 30 -2.85 -10.34 0.27
N THR A 31 -1.64 -10.26 0.82
CA THR A 31 -0.85 -9.01 0.84
C THR A 31 -0.48 -8.57 -0.58
N LYS A 32 -0.18 -9.51 -1.49
CA LYS A 32 0.06 -9.18 -2.91
C LYS A 32 -1.21 -8.65 -3.59
N ALA A 33 -2.38 -9.20 -3.28
CA ALA A 33 -3.65 -8.72 -3.82
C ALA A 33 -3.97 -7.31 -3.31
N ALA A 34 -3.87 -7.07 -2.00
CA ALA A 34 -4.07 -5.76 -1.39
C ALA A 34 -3.08 -4.71 -1.90
N ALA A 35 -1.79 -5.05 -2.01
CA ALA A 35 -0.78 -4.14 -2.54
C ALA A 35 -1.05 -3.79 -4.01
N ARG A 36 -1.51 -4.74 -4.83
CA ARG A 36 -1.90 -4.47 -6.22
C ARG A 36 -3.09 -3.52 -6.29
N ASP A 37 -4.06 -3.64 -5.39
CA ASP A 37 -5.19 -2.71 -5.32
C ASP A 37 -4.74 -1.30 -4.93
N LEU A 38 -3.91 -1.19 -3.89
CA LEU A 38 -3.31 0.09 -3.47
C LEU A 38 -2.47 0.73 -4.58
N SER A 39 -1.75 -0.09 -5.37
CA SER A 39 -0.93 0.37 -6.49
C SER A 39 -1.79 0.89 -7.64
N LYS A 40 -2.88 0.19 -7.98
CA LYS A 40 -3.86 0.65 -8.98
C LYS A 40 -4.48 2.01 -8.60
N ARG A 41 -4.67 2.25 -7.30
CA ARG A 41 -5.14 3.52 -6.74
C ARG A 41 -4.07 4.61 -6.67
N GLY A 42 -2.82 4.31 -7.03
CA GLY A 42 -1.69 5.25 -6.99
C GLY A 42 -1.14 5.55 -5.59
N LEU A 43 -1.57 4.79 -4.57
CA LEU A 43 -1.19 5.03 -3.16
C LEU A 43 0.17 4.41 -2.80
N VAL A 44 0.60 3.41 -3.55
CA VAL A 44 1.87 2.71 -3.34
C VAL A 44 2.53 2.35 -4.66
N LEU A 45 3.85 2.15 -4.63
CA LEU A 45 4.65 1.58 -5.71
C LEU A 45 5.13 0.18 -5.29
N ILE A 46 4.97 -0.80 -6.17
CA ILE A 46 5.47 -2.17 -5.94
C ILE A 46 6.75 -2.35 -6.74
N ASN A 47 7.85 -2.67 -6.05
CA ASN A 47 9.07 -3.13 -6.70
C ASN A 47 8.95 -4.64 -7.00
N PRO A 48 8.84 -5.04 -8.28
CA PRO A 48 8.60 -6.42 -8.67
C PRO A 48 9.79 -7.35 -8.40
N SER A 49 11.02 -6.83 -8.36
CA SER A 49 12.23 -7.64 -8.17
C SER A 49 12.41 -8.13 -6.73
N VAL A 50 11.92 -7.37 -5.75
CA VAL A 50 12.06 -7.67 -4.31
C VAL A 50 10.72 -7.84 -3.60
N THR A 51 9.61 -7.79 -4.34
CA THR A 51 8.24 -7.85 -3.82
C THR A 51 7.99 -6.86 -2.67
N ARG A 52 8.57 -5.65 -2.76
CA ARG A 52 8.42 -4.61 -1.74
C ARG A 52 7.47 -3.53 -2.18
N MET A 53 6.69 -3.04 -1.24
CA MET A 53 5.76 -1.94 -1.40
C MET A 53 6.34 -0.68 -0.76
N LYS A 54 6.37 0.43 -1.51
CA LYS A 54 6.73 1.76 -1.01
C LYS A 54 5.52 2.68 -1.10
N ILE A 55 5.29 3.48 -0.07
CA ILE A 55 4.20 4.45 -0.08
C ILE A 55 4.52 5.63 -1.01
N THR A 56 3.53 6.12 -1.74
CA THR A 56 3.64 7.37 -2.53
C THR A 56 3.25 8.58 -1.69
N PRO A 57 3.51 9.82 -2.15
CA PRO A 57 2.97 11.01 -1.51
C PRO A 57 1.43 10.98 -1.37
N ALA A 58 0.71 10.44 -2.36
CA ALA A 58 -0.75 10.28 -2.30
C ALA A 58 -1.17 9.31 -1.19
N GLY A 59 -0.49 8.16 -1.05
CA GLY A 59 -0.72 7.23 0.06
C GLY A 59 -0.46 7.88 1.42
N ARG A 60 0.59 8.69 1.55
CA ARG A 60 0.87 9.43 2.79
C ARG A 60 -0.20 10.47 3.10
N PHE A 61 -0.76 11.13 2.10
CA PHE A 61 -1.87 12.07 2.28
C PHE A 61 -3.11 11.36 2.82
N VAL A 62 -3.49 10.22 2.23
CA VAL A 62 -4.64 9.41 2.69
C VAL A 62 -4.50 8.94 4.15
N LEU A 63 -3.26 8.73 4.62
CA LEU A 63 -2.99 8.39 6.02
C LEU A 63 -3.08 9.59 6.99
N ARG A 64 -2.97 10.83 6.50
CA ARG A 64 -3.09 12.03 7.33
C ARG A 64 -4.52 12.52 7.46
N ASP A 65 -5.35 12.22 6.47
CA ASP A 65 -6.75 12.68 6.36
C ASP A 65 -7.76 11.70 7.03
N ASN A 66 -7.27 10.55 7.52
CA ASN A 66 -8.01 9.53 8.28
C ASN A 66 -7.46 9.42 9.70
#